data_AF-A0A661MVG8-F1
#
_entry.id   AF-A0A661MVG8-F1
#
_cell.length_a   1.000
_cell.length_b   1.000
_cell.length_c   1.000
_cell.angle_alpha   90.00
_cell.angle_beta   90.00
_cell.angle_gamma   90.00
#
_symmetry.space_group_name_H-M   'P 1'
#
loop_
_entity.id
_entity.type
_entity.pdbx_description
1 polymer ?
#
loop_
_entity_poly.entity_id
_entity_poly.type
_entity_poly.pdbx_seq_one_letter_code
_entity_poly.pdbx_strand_id
1 'polypeptide(L)'
;MATGDKGAHSMTAATSASHTNDLIEQKLEQLPAILNEKAIDVWLVFVRESETLHDPTLDTLVGANVTWQSAFLFNTKGQRIAIVGSLDVARIERTGHFTQVIGYGEGIGDDLRRTLGDLDPQSLALNYSTETELADGLTHGMYLLL
;
A
#
# COMPACT_ATOMS: atom_id res chain seq x y z
N MET A 1 38.38 -28.57 28.69
CA MET A 1 38.15 -29.22 27.37
C MET A 1 36.71 -29.72 27.37
N ALA A 2 35.75 -29.21 26.62
CA ALA A 2 35.71 -28.15 25.62
C ALA A 2 34.33 -27.47 25.70
N THR A 3 34.34 -26.19 25.42
CA THR A 3 33.20 -25.29 25.17
C THR A 3 32.42 -25.69 23.92
N GLY A 4 31.11 -25.43 23.92
CA GLY A 4 30.26 -25.58 22.74
C GLY A 4 29.06 -24.65 22.84
N ASP A 5 29.33 -23.36 22.67
CA ASP A 5 28.34 -22.31 22.44
C ASP A 5 27.62 -22.58 21.10
N LYS A 6 26.30 -22.69 21.14
CA LYS A 6 25.44 -22.84 19.96
C LYS A 6 24.44 -21.70 19.93
N GLY A 7 24.62 -20.81 18.96
CA GLY A 7 23.51 -20.42 18.10
C GLY A 7 23.02 -18.99 18.23
N ALA A 8 23.90 -18.02 18.01
CA ALA A 8 23.51 -16.67 17.62
C ALA A 8 22.93 -16.65 16.19
N HIS A 9 21.66 -17.01 16.00
CA HIS A 9 20.98 -16.91 14.68
C HIS A 9 19.51 -16.44 14.70
N SER A 10 19.06 -15.71 15.74
CA SER A 10 17.66 -15.26 15.83
C SER A 10 17.46 -13.76 16.14
N MET A 11 18.41 -12.88 15.80
CA MET A 11 18.26 -11.42 16.02
C MET A 11 18.34 -10.52 14.77
N THR A 12 18.66 -11.04 13.59
CA THR A 12 18.97 -10.16 12.43
C THR A 12 17.72 -9.68 11.66
N ALA A 13 16.63 -10.46 11.63
CA ALA A 13 15.44 -10.12 10.83
C ALA A 13 14.52 -9.05 11.46
N ALA A 14 14.41 -9.02 12.79
CA ALA A 14 13.52 -8.10 13.50
C ALA A 14 14.02 -6.64 13.44
N THR A 15 15.34 -6.43 13.45
CA THR A 15 15.93 -5.10 13.37
C THR A 15 15.74 -4.48 11.99
N SER A 16 15.88 -5.25 10.90
CA SER A 16 15.70 -4.74 9.53
C SER A 16 14.25 -4.36 9.20
N ALA A 17 13.27 -5.16 9.67
CA ALA A 17 11.85 -4.87 9.46
C ALA A 17 11.39 -3.58 10.14
N SER A 18 11.95 -3.26 11.32
CA SER A 18 11.70 -1.99 12.03
C SER A 18 12.15 -0.78 11.20
N HIS A 19 13.34 -0.83 10.61
CA HIS A 19 13.89 0.30 9.84
C HIS A 19 13.14 0.54 8.52
N THR A 20 12.62 -0.51 7.88
CA THR A 20 11.82 -0.37 6.65
C THR A 20 10.46 0.27 6.94
N ASN A 21 9.77 -0.14 7.99
CA ASN A 21 8.51 0.49 8.40
C ASN A 21 8.71 1.97 8.76
N ASP A 22 9.80 2.29 9.47
CA ASP A 22 10.13 3.69 9.79
C ASP A 22 10.36 4.53 8.53
N LEU A 23 10.97 3.97 7.49
CA LEU A 23 11.18 4.66 6.20
C LEU A 23 9.87 4.84 5.41
N ILE A 24 9.01 3.83 5.38
CA ILE A 24 7.69 3.93 4.74
C ILE A 24 6.88 5.03 5.41
N GLU A 25 6.86 5.08 6.74
CA GLU A 25 6.14 6.10 7.48
C GLU A 25 6.64 7.52 7.13
N GLN A 26 7.95 7.74 7.11
CA GLN A 26 8.55 9.02 6.69
C GLN A 26 8.16 9.43 5.27
N LYS A 27 8.00 8.47 4.34
CA LYS A 27 7.52 8.76 2.98
C LYS A 27 6.05 9.12 2.98
N LEU A 28 5.23 8.40 3.73
CA LEU A 28 3.80 8.65 3.84
C LEU A 28 3.49 9.99 4.52
N GLU A 29 4.33 10.47 5.43
CA GLU A 29 4.25 11.81 6.01
C GLU A 29 4.47 12.94 4.98
N GLN A 30 5.23 12.68 3.92
CA GLN A 30 5.50 13.65 2.85
C GLN A 30 4.39 13.71 1.80
N LEU A 31 3.60 12.64 1.65
CA LEU A 31 2.58 12.52 0.60
C LEU A 31 1.60 13.68 0.54
N PRO A 32 1.01 14.17 1.65
CA PRO A 32 0.03 15.26 1.59
C PRO A 32 0.58 16.52 0.91
N ALA A 33 1.85 16.87 1.19
CA ALA A 33 2.49 18.04 0.59
C ALA A 33 2.72 17.84 -0.91
N ILE A 34 3.20 16.66 -1.33
CA ILE A 34 3.45 16.31 -2.73
C ILE A 34 2.14 16.29 -3.54
N LEU A 35 1.07 15.71 -2.97
CA LEU A 35 -0.24 15.66 -3.60
C LEU A 35 -0.81 17.07 -3.82
N ASN A 36 -0.69 17.95 -2.81
CA ASN A 36 -1.07 19.35 -2.93
C ASN A 36 -0.27 20.10 -4.01
N GLU A 37 1.06 19.93 -4.04
CA GLU A 37 1.92 20.55 -5.07
C GLU A 37 1.52 20.15 -6.49
N LYS A 38 1.11 18.89 -6.66
CA LYS A 38 0.70 18.32 -7.96
C LYS A 38 -0.77 18.53 -8.29
N ALA A 39 -1.55 19.18 -7.43
CA ALA A 39 -3.00 19.32 -7.56
C ALA A 39 -3.74 17.97 -7.74
N ILE A 40 -3.29 16.94 -7.00
CA ILE A 40 -3.90 15.61 -6.97
C ILE A 40 -4.62 15.45 -5.63
N ASP A 41 -5.95 15.30 -5.64
CA ASP A 41 -6.72 15.17 -4.40
C ASP A 41 -6.53 13.80 -3.76
N VAL A 42 -6.57 12.75 -4.58
CA VAL A 42 -6.38 11.36 -4.16
C VAL A 42 -5.42 10.64 -5.10
N TRP A 43 -4.51 9.85 -4.54
CA TRP A 43 -3.76 8.86 -5.27
C TRP A 43 -4.27 7.46 -4.91
N LEU A 44 -4.72 6.73 -5.92
CA LEU A 44 -5.15 5.34 -5.82
C LEU A 44 -4.05 4.42 -6.37
N VAL A 45 -3.49 3.59 -5.51
CA VAL A 45 -2.66 2.46 -5.88
C VAL A 45 -3.56 1.22 -5.95
N PHE A 46 -3.80 0.72 -7.15
CA PHE A 46 -4.70 -0.41 -7.42
C PHE A 46 -3.92 -1.62 -7.93
N VAL A 47 -3.95 -2.71 -7.16
CA VAL A 47 -3.13 -3.91 -7.39
C VAL A 47 -3.94 -5.19 -7.17
N ARG A 48 -3.41 -6.33 -7.61
CA ARG A 48 -3.96 -7.67 -7.39
C ARG A 48 -2.84 -8.69 -7.55
N GLU A 49 -2.87 -9.79 -6.78
CA GLU A 49 -1.89 -10.88 -6.87
C GLU A 49 -0.45 -10.35 -6.79
N SER A 50 -0.19 -9.43 -5.86
CA SER A 50 1.02 -8.60 -5.90
C SER A 50 2.32 -9.36 -5.62
N GLU A 51 2.22 -10.54 -5.00
CA GLU A 51 3.37 -11.44 -4.86
C GLU A 51 3.79 -12.06 -6.21
N THR A 52 2.83 -12.27 -7.12
CA THR A 52 3.10 -12.79 -8.48
C THR A 52 3.47 -11.67 -9.44
N LEU A 53 2.73 -10.56 -9.39
CA LEU A 53 3.00 -9.37 -10.20
C LEU A 53 3.21 -8.17 -9.28
N HIS A 54 4.47 -7.96 -8.92
CA HIS A 54 4.87 -6.94 -7.96
C HIS A 54 4.73 -5.53 -8.52
N ASP A 55 4.13 -4.65 -7.73
CA ASP A 55 4.16 -3.21 -7.94
C ASP A 55 5.19 -2.60 -6.96
N PRO A 56 6.30 -2.03 -7.44
CA PRO A 56 7.33 -1.43 -6.59
C PRO A 56 6.81 -0.33 -5.65
N THR A 57 5.67 0.28 -5.98
CA THR A 57 5.00 1.28 -5.13
C THR A 57 4.68 0.68 -3.74
N LEU A 58 4.36 -0.61 -3.66
CA LEU A 58 4.03 -1.28 -2.40
C LEU A 58 5.19 -1.27 -1.40
N ASP A 59 6.44 -1.37 -1.86
CA ASP A 59 7.62 -1.38 -0.99
C ASP A 59 7.84 -0.04 -0.29
N THR A 60 7.30 1.04 -0.86
CA THR A 60 7.51 2.40 -0.36
C THR A 60 6.30 2.97 0.38
N LEU A 61 5.11 2.40 0.19
CA LEU A 61 3.86 2.92 0.74
C LEU A 61 3.10 1.93 1.63
N VAL A 62 3.31 0.62 1.47
CA VAL A 62 2.46 -0.42 2.09
C VAL A 62 3.28 -1.37 2.94
N GLY A 63 4.42 -1.86 2.43
CA GLY A 63 5.28 -2.83 3.12
C GLY A 63 4.69 -4.25 3.18
N ALA A 64 3.68 -4.56 2.38
CA ALA A 64 3.03 -5.86 2.36
C ALA A 64 2.41 -6.19 0.99
N ASN A 65 2.35 -7.48 0.68
CA ASN A 65 1.65 -8.02 -0.49
C ASN A 65 0.18 -8.32 -0.20
N VAL A 66 -0.61 -8.39 -1.27
CA VAL A 66 -2.05 -8.69 -1.28
C VAL A 66 -2.40 -9.68 -2.38
N THR A 67 -3.43 -10.48 -2.13
CA THR A 67 -3.84 -11.53 -3.08
C THR A 67 -4.95 -11.04 -4.01
N TRP A 68 -6.01 -10.46 -3.46
CA TRP A 68 -7.17 -10.03 -4.25
C TRP A 68 -7.02 -8.57 -4.70
N GLN A 69 -7.97 -8.09 -5.52
CA GLN A 69 -8.03 -6.67 -5.90
C GLN A 69 -7.99 -5.80 -4.66
N SER A 70 -7.03 -4.89 -4.61
CA SER A 70 -6.79 -4.08 -3.42
C SER A 70 -6.52 -2.64 -3.83
N ALA A 71 -7.07 -1.72 -3.07
CA ALA A 71 -6.94 -0.29 -3.28
C ALA A 71 -6.30 0.36 -2.06
N PHE A 72 -5.22 1.09 -2.28
CA PHE A 72 -4.61 1.94 -1.26
C PHE A 72 -4.80 3.40 -1.69
N LEU A 73 -5.55 4.15 -0.90
CA LEU A 73 -5.91 5.53 -1.18
C LEU A 73 -5.18 6.46 -0.22
N PHE A 74 -4.51 7.46 -0.79
CA PHE A 74 -3.80 8.52 -0.07
C PHE A 74 -4.34 9.86 -0.52
N ASN A 75 -4.61 10.79 0.41
CA ASN A 75 -5.14 12.10 0.04
C ASN A 75 -4.33 13.27 0.63
N THR A 76 -4.64 14.48 0.15
CA THR A 76 -4.03 15.75 0.58
C THR A 76 -4.25 16.09 2.06
N LYS A 77 -5.19 15.41 2.74
CA LYS A 77 -5.49 15.57 4.16
C LYS A 77 -4.73 14.57 5.05
N GLY A 78 -3.92 13.70 4.45
CA GLY A 78 -3.17 12.66 5.18
C GLY A 78 -3.99 11.44 5.54
N GLN A 79 -5.19 11.27 4.99
CA GLN A 79 -5.94 10.02 5.12
C GLN A 79 -5.25 8.93 4.30
N ARG A 80 -5.13 7.74 4.90
CA ARG A 80 -4.48 6.57 4.31
C ARG A 80 -5.43 5.39 4.51
N ILE A 81 -6.11 4.99 3.44
CA ILE A 81 -7.19 4.00 3.49
C ILE A 81 -6.78 2.79 2.65
N ALA A 82 -6.83 1.61 3.24
CA ALA A 82 -6.65 0.35 2.52
C ALA A 82 -8.00 -0.35 2.37
N ILE A 83 -8.31 -0.83 1.17
CA ILE A 83 -9.46 -1.69 0.89
C ILE A 83 -8.90 -2.99 0.33
N VAL A 84 -9.07 -4.08 1.06
CA VAL A 84 -8.42 -5.36 0.77
C VAL A 84 -9.37 -6.53 0.98
N GLY A 85 -9.03 -7.69 0.41
CA GLY A 85 -9.74 -8.93 0.72
C GLY A 85 -9.64 -9.25 2.22
N SER A 86 -10.68 -9.82 2.80
CA SER A 86 -10.78 -10.09 4.24
C SER A 86 -9.59 -10.85 4.84
N LEU A 87 -8.94 -11.71 4.06
CA LEU A 87 -7.75 -12.48 4.48
C LEU A 87 -6.47 -11.64 4.58
N ASP A 88 -6.41 -10.47 3.94
CA ASP A 88 -5.25 -9.57 3.97
C ASP A 88 -5.38 -8.47 5.04
N VAL A 89 -6.56 -8.26 5.65
CA VAL A 89 -6.82 -7.19 6.63
C VAL A 89 -5.79 -7.18 7.76
N ALA A 90 -5.64 -8.30 8.47
CA ALA A 90 -4.72 -8.39 9.61
C ALA A 90 -3.26 -8.17 9.22
N ARG A 91 -2.88 -8.52 7.98
CA ARG A 91 -1.54 -8.27 7.44
C ARG A 91 -1.33 -6.78 7.22
N ILE A 92 -2.29 -6.10 6.62
CA ILE A 92 -2.21 -4.66 6.33
C ILE A 92 -2.28 -3.84 7.61
N GLU A 93 -3.16 -4.16 8.56
CA GLU A 93 -3.22 -3.49 9.87
C GLU A 93 -1.88 -3.56 10.62
N ARG A 94 -1.20 -4.71 10.56
CA ARG A 94 0.12 -4.91 11.17
C ARG A 94 1.23 -4.04 10.59
N THR A 95 1.05 -3.47 9.40
CA THR A 95 2.01 -2.50 8.83
C THR A 95 2.04 -1.21 9.65
N GLY A 96 0.90 -0.85 10.26
CA GLY A 96 0.75 0.37 11.05
C GLY A 96 0.63 1.66 10.22
N HIS A 97 0.60 1.55 8.89
CA HIS A 97 0.65 2.72 8.00
C HIS A 97 -0.71 3.32 7.65
N PHE A 98 -1.80 2.58 7.85
CA PHE A 98 -3.13 2.96 7.39
C PHE A 98 -4.01 3.43 8.53
N THR A 99 -4.66 4.58 8.33
CA THR A 99 -5.66 5.12 9.26
C THR A 99 -6.96 4.31 9.28
N GLN A 100 -7.23 3.57 8.20
CA GLN A 100 -8.40 2.72 8.05
C GLN A 100 -8.08 1.54 7.13
N VAL A 101 -8.48 0.33 7.53
CA VAL A 101 -8.41 -0.88 6.72
C VAL A 101 -9.83 -1.45 6.58
N ILE A 102 -10.30 -1.58 5.35
CA ILE A 102 -11.63 -2.07 4.99
C ILE A 102 -11.46 -3.45 4.36
N GLY A 103 -12.03 -4.47 4.98
CA GLY A 103 -12.05 -5.83 4.45
C GLY A 103 -13.33 -6.13 3.68
N TYR A 104 -13.23 -6.70 2.49
CA TYR A 104 -14.38 -7.20 1.73
C TYR A 104 -14.39 -8.71 1.59
N GLY A 105 -15.57 -9.28 1.32
CA GLY A 105 -15.78 -10.72 1.12
C GLY A 105 -15.93 -11.15 -0.35
N GLU A 106 -16.71 -10.43 -1.16
CA GLU A 106 -17.07 -10.84 -2.53
C GLU A 106 -16.40 -9.99 -3.61
N GLY A 107 -16.20 -8.69 -3.37
CA GLY A 107 -15.51 -7.80 -4.30
C GLY A 107 -15.29 -6.40 -3.74
N ILE A 108 -14.34 -5.67 -4.32
CA ILE A 108 -13.89 -4.36 -3.84
C ILE A 108 -14.83 -3.20 -4.22
N GLY A 109 -15.67 -3.38 -5.25
CA GLY A 109 -16.31 -2.29 -5.97
C GLY A 109 -17.18 -1.36 -5.11
N ASP A 110 -17.98 -1.91 -4.21
CA ASP A 110 -18.89 -1.10 -3.38
C ASP A 110 -18.13 -0.29 -2.33
N ASP A 111 -17.13 -0.89 -1.69
CA ASP A 111 -16.26 -0.20 -0.74
C ASP A 111 -15.41 0.88 -1.41
N LEU A 112 -14.89 0.61 -2.62
CA LEU A 112 -14.14 1.60 -3.38
C LEU A 112 -15.00 2.80 -3.77
N ARG A 113 -16.21 2.57 -4.31
CA ARG A 113 -17.13 3.65 -4.68
C ARG A 113 -17.56 4.48 -3.47
N ARG A 114 -17.89 3.83 -2.35
CA ARG A 114 -18.23 4.51 -1.10
C ARG A 114 -17.08 5.37 -0.61
N THR A 115 -15.88 4.80 -0.54
CA THR A 115 -14.68 5.51 -0.07
C THR A 115 -14.36 6.72 -0.96
N LEU A 116 -14.42 6.56 -2.29
CA LEU A 116 -14.23 7.68 -3.23
C LEU A 116 -15.34 8.73 -3.11
N GLY A 117 -16.60 8.31 -2.90
CA GLY A 117 -17.71 9.23 -2.66
C GLY A 117 -17.56 10.03 -1.36
N ASP A 118 -17.04 9.43 -0.30
CA ASP A 118 -16.76 10.11 0.97
C ASP A 118 -15.56 11.07 0.86
N LEU A 119 -14.57 10.72 0.04
CA LEU A 119 -13.40 11.57 -0.24
C LEU A 119 -13.71 12.73 -1.20
N ASP A 120 -14.69 12.54 -2.10
CA ASP A 120 -15.14 13.49 -3.13
C ASP A 120 -14.00 14.17 -3.92
N PRO A 121 -13.05 13.41 -4.51
CA PRO A 121 -11.91 13.99 -5.21
C PRO A 121 -12.32 14.62 -6.55
N GLN A 122 -11.79 15.81 -6.85
CA GLN A 122 -11.86 16.41 -8.17
C GLN A 122 -10.74 15.90 -9.09
N SER A 123 -9.63 15.43 -8.53
CA SER A 123 -8.54 14.77 -9.25
C SER A 123 -8.10 13.45 -8.59
N LEU A 124 -7.99 12.40 -9.42
CA LEU A 124 -7.58 11.07 -9.00
C LEU A 124 -6.36 10.62 -9.82
N ALA A 125 -5.24 10.35 -9.16
CA ALA A 125 -4.07 9.72 -9.77
C ALA A 125 -4.10 8.20 -9.60
N LEU A 126 -3.44 7.49 -10.52
CA LEU A 126 -3.31 6.03 -10.54
C LEU A 126 -1.83 5.60 -10.55
N ASN A 127 -1.54 4.37 -10.17
CA ASN A 127 -0.20 3.74 -10.19
C ASN A 127 0.20 3.20 -11.59
N TYR A 128 0.13 4.04 -12.62
CA TYR A 128 0.76 3.79 -13.92
C TYR A 128 1.66 4.96 -14.33
N SER A 129 2.72 4.68 -15.09
CA SER A 129 3.66 5.72 -15.50
C SER A 129 4.32 5.38 -16.84
N THR A 130 4.41 6.36 -17.73
CA THR A 130 5.13 6.20 -19.01
C THR A 130 6.64 6.41 -18.86
N GLU A 131 7.09 6.92 -17.72
CA GLU A 131 8.46 7.40 -17.50
C GLU A 131 9.22 6.59 -16.45
N THR A 132 8.53 5.85 -15.57
CA THR A 132 9.19 5.08 -14.51
C THR A 132 8.43 3.81 -14.14
N GLU A 133 9.15 2.71 -14.17
CA GLU A 133 8.74 1.38 -13.72
C GLU A 133 8.39 1.33 -12.22
N LEU A 134 8.91 2.28 -11.42
CA LEU A 134 8.66 2.33 -9.98
C LEU A 134 7.21 2.69 -9.62
N ALA A 135 6.45 3.20 -10.59
CA ALA A 135 5.03 3.55 -10.44
C ALA A 135 4.21 3.04 -11.64
N ASP A 136 4.62 1.93 -12.27
CA ASP A 136 3.96 1.31 -13.43
C ASP A 136 3.46 -0.12 -13.14
N GLY A 137 2.86 -0.32 -11.96
CA GLY A 137 2.34 -1.63 -11.55
C GLY A 137 0.88 -1.89 -11.95
N LEU A 138 0.14 -0.87 -12.39
CA LEU A 138 -1.24 -1.03 -12.82
C LEU A 138 -1.31 -1.70 -14.20
N THR A 139 -1.59 -3.01 -14.20
CA THR A 139 -1.79 -3.72 -15.46
C THR A 139 -2.94 -3.14 -16.29
N HIS A 140 -2.81 -3.22 -17.61
CA HIS A 140 -3.84 -2.75 -18.54
C HIS A 140 -5.23 -3.37 -18.27
N GLY A 141 -5.28 -4.66 -17.94
CA GLY A 141 -6.54 -5.32 -17.59
C GLY A 141 -7.19 -4.76 -16.32
N MET A 142 -6.39 -4.35 -15.32
CA MET A 142 -6.91 -3.68 -14.12
C MET A 142 -7.31 -2.24 -14.39
N TYR A 143 -6.59 -1.52 -15.26
CA TYR A 143 -6.96 -0.18 -15.71
C TYR A 143 -8.36 -0.15 -16.36
N LEU A 144 -8.68 -1.14 -17.19
CA LEU A 144 -10.00 -1.24 -17.86
C LEU A 144 -11.17 -1.57 -16.91
N LEU A 145 -10.90 -1.96 -15.66
CA LEU A 145 -11.92 -2.24 -14.65
C LEU A 145 -12.35 -1.00 -13.86
N LEU A 146 -11.56 0.07 -13.90
CA LEU A 146 -11.80 1.35 -13.24
C LEU A 146 -12.70 2.25 -14.10
#